data_AF-A0A2R6PNH4-F1
#
_entry.id   AF-A0A2R6PNH4-F1
#
_cell.length_a   1.000
_cell.length_b   1.000
_cell.length_c   1.000
_cell.angle_alpha   90.00
_cell.angle_beta   90.00
_cell.angle_gamma   90.00
#
_symmetry.space_group_name_H-M   'P 1'
#
loop_
_entity.id
_entity.type
_entity.pdbx_description
1 polymer ?
#
loop_
_entity_poly.entity_id
_entity_poly.type
_entity_poly.pdbx_seq_one_letter_code
_entity_poly.pdbx_strand_id
1 'polypeptide(L)'
;MNSLANETNGLGLAGTGNSGILGLSFPVEASIPDTSGTTLLENLFSPFNESNRYFAIKLGRDQDSSSFSIGELDTAFANSTADFTYTPVYPAAPSIYDYWKMPLQSLTINSTSFHLSDSRVKGSSTPIAVFDTGTTLILGPADDVDRFWDSVGGSRKTDNGWQVRCDRAMVLGFVLGAGDSAREYFVDPADLSWIEGGRQGDWCMGGVQANDDVRVARIFATPT
;
A
#
# COMPACT_ATOMS: atom_id res chain seq x y z
N MET A 1 14.39 11.62 18.02
CA MET A 1 15.22 12.71 17.49
C MET A 1 14.56 13.18 16.21
N ASN A 2 14.14 14.45 16.11
CA ASN A 2 13.58 14.98 14.87
C ASN A 2 14.73 15.49 14.01
N SER A 3 14.95 14.87 12.84
CA SER A 3 15.91 15.37 11.85
C SER A 3 15.24 16.45 11.00
N LEU A 4 15.96 17.54 10.76
CA LEU A 4 15.55 18.58 9.83
C LEU A 4 16.29 18.38 8.51
N ALA A 5 15.56 18.40 7.40
CA ALA A 5 16.17 18.37 6.08
C ALA A 5 16.71 19.76 5.74
N ASN A 6 17.99 19.85 5.37
CA ASN A 6 18.57 21.07 4.81
C ASN A 6 18.25 21.21 3.31
N GLU A 7 17.98 20.09 2.64
CA GLU A 7 17.64 20.01 1.23
C GLU A 7 16.60 18.91 1.02
N THR A 8 15.67 19.13 0.09
CA THR A 8 14.66 18.14 -0.31
C THR A 8 14.62 18.06 -1.84
N ASN A 9 14.86 16.87 -2.41
CA ASN A 9 14.80 16.63 -3.84
C ASN A 9 13.85 15.46 -4.13
N GLY A 10 13.03 15.57 -5.17
CA GLY A 10 12.19 14.46 -5.65
C GLY A 10 11.01 14.05 -4.75
N LEU A 11 10.81 14.72 -3.60
CA LEU A 11 9.72 14.38 -2.66
C LEU A 11 8.40 15.10 -2.93
N GLY A 12 8.39 16.13 -3.78
CA GLY A 12 7.17 16.86 -4.15
C GLY A 12 6.47 17.59 -2.99
N LEU A 13 7.10 17.74 -1.82
CA LEU A 13 6.49 18.27 -0.59
C LEU A 13 5.78 19.62 -0.78
N ALA A 14 6.43 20.56 -1.49
CA ALA A 14 5.84 21.86 -1.77
C ALA A 14 4.60 21.79 -2.68
N GLY A 15 4.56 20.82 -3.60
CA GLY A 15 3.43 20.61 -4.50
C GLY A 15 2.26 19.88 -3.84
N THR A 16 2.52 19.05 -2.83
CA THR A 16 1.50 18.31 -2.07
C THR A 16 1.00 19.05 -0.83
N GLY A 17 1.67 20.13 -0.42
CA GLY A 17 1.36 20.85 0.82
C GLY A 17 1.86 20.17 2.09
N ASN A 18 2.58 19.05 1.96
CA ASN A 18 3.14 18.31 3.09
C ASN A 18 4.42 18.99 3.60
N SER A 19 4.59 19.08 4.92
CA SER A 19 5.78 19.68 5.53
C SER A 19 6.94 18.68 5.73
N GLY A 20 6.71 17.39 5.49
CA GLY A 20 7.69 16.32 5.70
C GLY A 20 7.07 14.93 5.57
N ILE A 21 7.86 13.92 5.93
CA ILE A 21 7.45 12.51 5.91
C ILE A 21 7.68 11.90 7.30
N LEU A 22 6.70 11.13 7.77
CA LEU A 22 6.76 10.38 9.01
C LEU A 22 6.93 8.89 8.67
N GLY A 23 8.14 8.35 8.80
CA GLY A 23 8.42 6.95 8.50
C GLY A 23 7.81 6.01 9.55
N LEU A 24 7.01 5.04 9.10
CA LEU A 24 6.35 4.02 9.94
C LEU A 24 6.80 2.58 9.60
N SER A 25 7.85 2.42 8.79
CA SER A 25 8.47 1.11 8.51
C SER A 25 9.29 0.61 9.70
N PHE A 26 9.87 -0.58 9.58
CA PHE A 26 10.72 -1.14 10.63
C PHE A 26 12.07 -0.41 10.72
N PRO A 27 12.75 -0.44 11.87
CA PRO A 27 13.97 0.33 12.11
C PRO A 27 15.12 0.09 11.15
N VAL A 28 15.21 -1.11 10.54
CA VAL A 28 16.27 -1.45 9.58
C VAL A 28 16.23 -0.58 8.32
N GLU A 29 15.08 0.01 7.99
CA GLU A 29 14.91 0.92 6.85
C GLU A 29 15.18 2.38 7.21
N ALA A 30 15.50 2.68 8.48
CA ALA A 30 15.83 4.04 8.89
C ALA A 30 17.14 4.49 8.24
N SER A 31 17.13 5.67 7.63
CA SER A 31 18.34 6.26 7.03
C SER A 31 19.35 6.77 8.07
N ILE A 32 18.91 6.95 9.33
CA ILE A 32 19.78 7.29 10.46
C ILE A 32 20.04 5.99 11.23
N PRO A 33 21.31 5.59 11.43
CA PRO A 33 21.65 4.39 12.18
C PRO A 33 21.11 4.42 13.61
N ASP A 34 20.74 3.24 14.12
CA ASP A 34 20.25 3.02 15.49
C ASP A 34 21.21 3.53 16.59
N THR A 35 22.52 3.50 16.32
CA THR A 35 23.57 4.09 17.16
C THR A 35 23.44 5.61 17.35
N SER A 36 22.75 6.29 16.44
CA SER A 36 22.61 7.75 16.39
C SER A 36 21.18 8.22 16.66
N GLY A 37 20.18 7.35 16.53
CA GLY A 37 18.79 7.70 16.78
C GLY A 37 17.87 6.49 16.84
N THR A 38 16.80 6.62 17.62
CA THR A 38 15.71 5.65 17.70
C THR A 38 14.56 6.12 16.80
N THR A 39 13.91 5.19 16.09
CA THR A 39 12.77 5.52 15.23
C THR A 39 11.58 6.05 16.03
N LEU A 40 10.66 6.73 15.37
CA LEU A 40 9.47 7.25 16.05
C LEU A 40 8.64 6.12 16.67
N LEU A 41 8.38 5.05 15.93
CA LEU A 41 7.57 3.93 16.42
C LEU A 41 8.20 3.24 17.63
N GLU A 42 9.52 3.02 17.63
CA GLU A 42 10.21 2.47 18.81
C GLU A 42 10.06 3.36 20.04
N ASN A 43 10.21 4.69 19.86
CA ASN A 43 10.01 5.64 20.96
C ASN A 43 8.56 5.63 21.46
N LEU A 44 7.60 5.68 20.54
CA LEU A 44 6.17 5.72 20.86
C LEU A 44 5.69 4.42 21.50
N PHE A 45 6.21 3.27 21.10
CA PHE A 45 5.84 1.96 21.65
C PHE A 45 6.56 1.59 22.94
N SER A 46 7.66 2.27 23.27
CA SER A 46 8.44 1.98 24.49
C SER A 46 7.62 1.97 25.80
N PRO A 47 6.65 2.88 26.06
CA PRO A 47 5.84 2.84 27.28
C PRO A 47 4.66 1.86 27.20
N PHE A 48 4.32 1.32 26.02
CA PHE A 48 3.15 0.45 25.87
C PHE A 48 3.48 -1.00 26.24
N ASN A 49 2.49 -1.67 26.83
CA ASN A 49 2.48 -3.13 26.93
C ASN A 49 2.31 -3.73 25.53
N GLU A 50 2.77 -4.97 25.35
CA GLU A 50 2.75 -5.68 24.06
C GLU A 50 1.37 -5.66 23.37
N SER A 51 0.29 -5.84 24.13
CA SER A 51 -1.10 -5.80 23.62
C SER A 51 -1.50 -4.47 22.98
N ASN A 52 -0.80 -3.38 23.32
CA ASN A 52 -1.09 -2.03 22.86
C ASN A 52 0.05 -1.47 22.00
N ARG A 53 1.00 -2.31 21.55
CA ARG A 53 2.07 -1.90 20.62
C ARG A 53 1.62 -2.05 19.18
N TYR A 54 0.65 -1.24 18.80
CA TYR A 54 0.19 -1.14 17.42
C TYR A 54 -0.19 0.30 17.10
N PHE A 55 -0.24 0.62 15.81
CA PHE A 55 -0.94 1.79 15.30
C PHE A 55 -2.05 1.31 14.38
N ALA A 56 -3.13 2.08 14.26
CA ALA A 56 -4.21 1.80 13.33
C ALA A 56 -4.39 3.00 12.39
N ILE A 57 -4.72 2.69 11.13
CA ILE A 57 -4.89 3.68 10.08
C ILE A 57 -6.25 3.44 9.43
N LYS A 58 -7.06 4.49 9.38
CA LYS A 58 -8.21 4.58 8.47
C LYS A 58 -7.96 5.73 7.51
N LEU A 59 -7.88 5.41 6.23
CA LEU A 59 -7.76 6.41 5.16
C LEU A 59 -9.17 6.67 4.61
N GLY A 60 -9.62 7.92 4.67
CA GLY A 60 -10.89 8.35 4.10
C GLY A 60 -10.75 8.66 2.60
N ARG A 61 -11.89 8.69 1.90
CA ARG A 61 -12.05 9.18 0.52
C ARG A 61 -12.66 10.58 0.55
N ASP A 62 -12.21 11.50 -0.30
CA ASP A 62 -12.82 12.83 -0.49
C ASP A 62 -12.98 13.61 0.84
N GLN A 63 -14.23 13.75 1.31
CA GLN A 63 -14.61 14.45 2.54
C GLN A 63 -14.74 13.51 3.74
N ASP A 64 -14.51 12.21 3.56
CA ASP A 64 -14.57 11.25 4.66
C ASP A 64 -13.43 11.46 5.64
N SER A 65 -13.73 11.28 6.92
CA SER A 65 -12.73 11.39 7.99
C SER A 65 -11.63 10.35 7.84
N SER A 66 -10.38 10.76 8.02
CA SER A 66 -9.25 9.84 8.20
C SER A 66 -8.89 9.75 9.68
N SER A 67 -8.24 8.67 10.10
CA SER A 67 -7.79 8.49 11.47
C SER A 67 -6.45 7.77 11.53
N PHE A 68 -5.60 8.22 12.45
CA PHE A 68 -4.35 7.60 12.81
C PHE A 68 -4.27 7.54 14.34
N SER A 69 -4.29 6.34 14.89
CA SER A 69 -4.27 6.10 16.34
C SER A 69 -3.11 5.18 16.73
N ILE A 70 -2.65 5.31 17.97
CA ILE A 70 -1.50 4.58 18.50
C ILE A 70 -1.89 3.94 19.83
N GLY A 71 -1.79 2.62 19.91
CA GLY A 71 -2.15 1.82 21.07
C GLY A 71 -3.64 1.71 21.37
N GLU A 72 -4.48 2.27 20.51
CA GLU A 72 -5.94 2.19 20.58
C GLU A 72 -6.57 2.20 19.18
N LEU A 73 -7.85 1.87 19.09
CA LEU A 73 -8.65 1.98 17.87
C LEU A 73 -9.54 3.23 17.96
N ASP A 74 -9.71 3.90 16.82
CA ASP A 74 -10.77 4.89 16.68
C ASP A 74 -12.13 4.18 16.62
N THR A 75 -12.90 4.34 17.70
CA THR A 75 -14.23 3.71 17.88
C THR A 75 -15.26 4.13 16.83
N ALA A 76 -15.03 5.21 16.08
CA ALA A 76 -15.86 5.56 14.93
C ALA A 76 -15.76 4.52 13.80
N PHE A 77 -14.66 3.76 13.74
CA PHE A 77 -14.39 2.78 12.68
C PHE A 77 -14.32 1.34 13.19
N ALA A 78 -13.72 1.11 14.36
CA ALA A 78 -13.59 -0.22 14.93
C ALA A 78 -13.61 -0.17 16.47
N ASN A 79 -14.50 -0.95 17.07
CA ASN A 79 -14.64 -1.02 18.54
C ASN A 79 -13.75 -2.08 19.20
N SER A 80 -13.24 -3.02 18.41
CA SER A 80 -12.42 -4.14 18.89
C SER A 80 -11.56 -4.68 17.76
N THR A 81 -10.44 -5.31 18.11
CA THR A 81 -9.62 -6.06 17.16
C THR A 81 -10.07 -7.51 16.99
N ALA A 82 -11.13 -7.95 17.69
CA ALA A 82 -11.60 -9.34 17.65
C ALA A 82 -12.00 -9.82 16.25
N ASP A 83 -12.48 -8.91 15.41
CA ASP A 83 -12.90 -9.21 14.03
C ASP A 83 -11.74 -9.04 13.03
N PHE A 84 -10.54 -8.67 13.48
CA PHE A 84 -9.39 -8.50 12.60
C PHE A 84 -8.82 -9.85 12.19
N THR A 85 -8.49 -9.98 10.91
CA THR A 85 -7.63 -11.07 10.46
C THR A 85 -6.18 -10.68 10.70
N TYR A 86 -5.49 -11.46 11.52
CA TYR A 86 -4.07 -11.28 11.78
C TYR A 86 -3.24 -12.16 10.86
N THR A 87 -2.30 -11.53 10.16
CA THR A 87 -1.35 -12.20 9.28
C THR A 87 0.06 -11.84 9.74
N PRO A 88 0.96 -12.83 9.92
CA PRO A 88 2.35 -12.54 10.22
C PRO A 88 2.99 -11.69 9.12
N VAL A 89 3.73 -10.66 9.52
CA VAL A 89 4.50 -9.85 8.58
C VAL A 89 5.54 -10.74 7.88
N TYR A 90 5.65 -10.62 6.57
CA TYR A 90 6.64 -11.36 5.79
C TYR A 90 8.05 -10.78 6.04
N PRO A 91 9.01 -11.57 6.55
CA PRO A 91 10.32 -11.05 6.93
C PRO A 91 11.22 -10.80 5.71
N ALA A 92 12.21 -9.91 5.85
CA ALA A 92 13.29 -9.71 4.88
C ALA A 92 14.35 -10.83 4.96
N ALA A 93 14.60 -11.31 6.17
CA ALA A 93 15.51 -12.39 6.52
C ALA A 93 15.06 -12.97 7.89
N PRO A 94 15.58 -14.11 8.37
CA PRO A 94 15.14 -14.69 9.63
C PRO A 94 15.16 -13.67 10.80
N SER A 95 13.98 -13.38 11.36
CA SER A 95 13.76 -12.37 12.42
C SER A 95 14.10 -10.92 12.07
N ILE A 96 14.25 -10.59 10.78
CA ILE A 96 14.51 -9.22 10.29
C ILE A 96 13.30 -8.78 9.47
N TYR A 97 12.73 -7.64 9.85
CA TYR A 97 11.59 -7.01 9.20
C TYR A 97 12.01 -5.62 8.71
N ASP A 98 11.61 -5.29 7.49
CA ASP A 98 11.94 -4.07 6.76
C ASP A 98 10.70 -3.20 6.54
N TYR A 99 9.69 -3.77 5.89
CA TYR A 99 8.41 -3.16 5.54
C TYR A 99 7.26 -4.01 6.08
N TRP A 100 6.08 -3.40 6.16
CA TRP A 100 4.83 -4.11 6.43
C TRP A 100 4.43 -4.93 5.21
N LYS A 101 4.94 -6.17 5.17
CA LYS A 101 4.78 -7.08 4.03
C LYS A 101 3.82 -8.22 4.32
N MET A 102 3.06 -8.65 3.33
CA MET A 102 2.26 -9.87 3.38
C MET A 102 2.33 -10.64 2.06
N PRO A 103 2.17 -11.98 2.08
CA PRO A 103 1.98 -12.74 0.86
C PRO A 103 0.73 -12.29 0.10
N LEU A 104 0.86 -12.19 -1.23
CA LEU A 104 -0.22 -11.92 -2.18
C LEU A 104 -0.41 -13.18 -3.03
N GLN A 105 -1.49 -13.90 -2.77
CA GLN A 105 -1.78 -15.19 -3.40
C GLN A 105 -2.24 -15.02 -4.85
N SER A 106 -3.17 -14.09 -5.06
CA SER A 106 -3.73 -13.79 -6.38
C SER A 106 -4.48 -12.45 -6.35
N LEU A 107 -4.86 -11.99 -7.53
CA LEU A 107 -5.90 -10.98 -7.69
C LEU A 107 -7.21 -11.67 -8.11
N THR A 108 -8.32 -10.98 -7.95
CA THR A 108 -9.58 -11.32 -8.63
C THR A 108 -10.08 -10.12 -9.39
N ILE A 109 -10.59 -10.36 -10.60
CA ILE A 109 -11.17 -9.34 -11.47
C ILE A 109 -12.59 -9.79 -11.76
N ASN A 110 -13.58 -9.05 -11.27
CA ASN A 110 -15.00 -9.43 -11.33
C ASN A 110 -15.22 -10.89 -10.87
N SER A 111 -14.64 -11.24 -9.71
CA SER A 111 -14.68 -12.57 -9.10
C SER A 111 -13.98 -13.69 -9.89
N THR A 112 -13.27 -13.37 -10.96
CA THR A 112 -12.43 -14.34 -11.69
C THR A 112 -10.99 -14.24 -11.21
N SER A 113 -10.39 -15.38 -10.85
CA SER A 113 -8.99 -15.42 -10.41
C SER A 113 -8.04 -14.93 -11.51
N PHE A 114 -7.12 -14.05 -11.13
CA PHE A 114 -6.03 -13.55 -11.96
C PHE A 114 -4.70 -13.90 -11.30
N HIS A 115 -3.91 -14.72 -12.00
CA HIS A 115 -2.61 -15.16 -11.52
C HIS A 115 -1.51 -14.15 -11.89
N LEU A 116 -0.78 -13.74 -10.86
CA LEU A 116 0.42 -12.91 -10.97
C LEU A 116 1.62 -13.77 -11.40
N SER A 117 2.66 -13.10 -11.89
CA SER A 117 3.93 -13.76 -12.18
C SER A 117 4.61 -14.22 -10.88
N ASP A 118 5.65 -15.04 -11.02
CA ASP A 118 6.45 -15.49 -9.87
C ASP A 118 7.02 -14.32 -9.07
N SER A 119 7.19 -14.56 -7.77
CA SER A 119 7.70 -13.54 -6.84
C SER A 119 9.10 -13.06 -7.22
N ARG A 120 9.28 -11.73 -7.25
CA ARG A 120 10.62 -11.11 -7.34
C ARG A 120 11.38 -11.12 -6.01
N VAL A 121 10.74 -11.57 -4.91
CA VAL A 121 11.37 -11.74 -3.60
C VAL A 121 11.97 -13.13 -3.50
N LYS A 122 13.30 -13.20 -3.35
CA LYS A 122 14.04 -14.45 -3.26
C LYS A 122 13.53 -15.32 -2.11
N GLY A 123 13.18 -16.57 -2.43
CA GLY A 123 12.72 -17.55 -1.45
C GLY A 123 11.23 -17.46 -1.12
N SER A 124 10.49 -16.52 -1.72
CA SER A 124 9.03 -16.51 -1.63
C SER A 124 8.39 -17.40 -2.68
N SER A 125 7.40 -18.21 -2.27
CA SER A 125 6.58 -19.02 -3.17
C SER A 125 5.45 -18.21 -3.84
N THR A 126 5.17 -17.01 -3.35
CA THR A 126 4.12 -16.12 -3.86
C THR A 126 4.61 -14.68 -3.94
N PRO A 127 4.04 -13.84 -4.82
CA PRO A 127 4.29 -12.41 -4.78
C PRO A 127 4.12 -11.84 -3.38
N ILE A 128 4.93 -10.84 -3.04
CA ILE A 128 4.86 -10.16 -1.76
C ILE A 128 4.33 -8.75 -1.97
N ALA A 129 3.34 -8.38 -1.18
CA ALA A 129 2.78 -7.05 -1.12
C ALA A 129 3.37 -6.26 0.06
N VAL A 130 3.67 -4.98 -0.17
CA VAL A 130 3.97 -3.98 0.85
C VAL A 130 2.75 -3.09 1.05
N PHE A 131 2.41 -2.86 2.30
CA PHE A 131 1.43 -1.89 2.74
C PHE A 131 2.18 -0.58 3.02
N ASP A 132 2.17 0.33 2.04
CA ASP A 132 2.80 1.65 2.12
C ASP A 132 1.82 2.85 1.97
N THR A 133 1.41 3.46 3.08
CA THR A 133 0.51 4.65 3.05
C THR A 133 1.14 5.88 2.41
N GLY A 134 2.44 5.85 2.08
CA GLY A 134 3.13 6.91 1.34
C GLY A 134 3.02 6.76 -0.19
N THR A 135 2.43 5.69 -0.70
CA THR A 135 2.22 5.46 -2.15
C THR A 135 0.73 5.59 -2.48
N THR A 136 0.40 6.45 -3.44
CA THR A 136 -0.99 6.74 -3.83
C THR A 136 -1.68 5.63 -4.64
N LEU A 137 -0.93 4.99 -5.54
CA LEU A 137 -1.43 4.01 -6.51
C LEU A 137 -0.98 2.59 -6.18
N ILE A 138 -1.73 1.61 -6.67
CA ILE A 138 -1.31 0.22 -6.59
C ILE A 138 -0.20 0.01 -7.62
N LEU A 139 0.99 -0.37 -7.16
CA LEU A 139 2.15 -0.56 -8.02
C LEU A 139 2.52 -2.04 -8.12
N GLY A 140 2.84 -2.49 -9.32
CA GLY A 140 3.32 -3.85 -9.56
C GLY A 140 4.29 -3.97 -10.75
N PRO A 141 4.82 -5.18 -10.98
CA PRO A 141 5.62 -5.51 -12.15
C PRO A 141 4.94 -5.09 -13.45
N ALA A 142 5.69 -4.49 -14.39
CA ALA A 142 5.10 -3.99 -15.64
C ALA A 142 4.34 -5.08 -16.42
N ASP A 143 4.91 -6.28 -16.52
CA ASP A 143 4.29 -7.41 -17.23
C ASP A 143 2.94 -7.83 -16.61
N ASP A 144 2.83 -7.80 -15.28
CA ASP A 144 1.59 -8.15 -14.58
C ASP A 144 0.53 -7.05 -14.72
N VAL A 145 0.96 -5.79 -14.69
CA VAL A 145 0.08 -4.63 -14.88
C VAL A 145 -0.44 -4.55 -16.31
N ASP A 146 0.42 -4.84 -17.29
CA ASP A 146 0.02 -4.89 -18.70
C ASP A 146 -1.03 -6.00 -18.92
N ARG A 147 -0.77 -7.22 -18.42
CA ARG A 147 -1.75 -8.33 -18.48
C ARG A 147 -3.05 -7.99 -17.74
N PHE A 148 -2.97 -7.31 -16.60
CA PHE A 148 -4.12 -6.88 -15.82
C PHE A 148 -5.00 -5.96 -16.67
N TRP A 149 -4.45 -4.88 -17.22
CA TRP A 149 -5.23 -3.92 -18.00
C TRP A 149 -5.71 -4.46 -19.34
N ASP A 150 -4.97 -5.36 -19.96
CA ASP A 150 -5.41 -6.08 -21.16
C ASP A 150 -6.62 -6.98 -20.86
N SER A 151 -6.63 -7.65 -19.71
CA SER A 151 -7.74 -8.52 -19.30
C SER A 151 -9.02 -7.75 -18.95
N VAL A 152 -8.86 -6.54 -18.40
CA VAL A 152 -9.97 -5.65 -18.07
C VAL A 152 -10.57 -5.02 -19.32
N GLY A 153 -9.73 -4.64 -20.30
CA GLY A 153 -10.13 -3.93 -21.51
C GLY A 153 -10.64 -2.51 -21.25
N GLY A 154 -10.81 -1.72 -22.32
CA GLY A 154 -11.17 -0.30 -22.17
C GLY A 154 -10.07 0.52 -21.48
N SER A 155 -8.82 0.06 -21.63
CA SER A 155 -7.59 0.64 -21.10
C SER A 155 -6.69 1.07 -22.24
N ARG A 156 -5.75 1.97 -21.97
CA ARG A 156 -4.67 2.32 -22.90
C ARG A 156 -3.41 2.65 -22.12
N LYS A 157 -2.27 2.24 -22.67
CA LYS A 157 -0.96 2.63 -22.16
C LYS A 157 -0.51 3.92 -22.84
N THR A 158 -0.02 4.87 -22.04
CA THR A 158 0.52 6.15 -22.51
C THR A 158 1.95 6.33 -21.97
N ASP A 159 2.66 7.35 -22.42
CA ASP A 159 3.98 7.69 -21.89
C ASP A 159 3.95 8.05 -20.39
N ASN A 160 2.77 8.45 -19.88
CA ASN A 160 2.56 8.81 -18.47
C ASN A 160 1.94 7.68 -17.65
N GLY A 161 1.88 6.46 -18.18
CA GLY A 161 1.30 5.29 -17.53
C GLY A 161 -0.04 4.85 -18.13
N TRP A 162 -0.70 3.93 -17.43
CA TRP A 162 -1.97 3.34 -17.82
C TRP A 162 -3.14 4.27 -17.56
N GLN A 163 -4.08 4.31 -18.51
CA GLN A 163 -5.34 5.01 -18.39
C GLN A 163 -6.50 4.07 -18.67
N VAL A 164 -7.64 4.36 -18.07
CA VAL A 164 -8.90 3.63 -18.25
C VAL A 164 -10.02 4.60 -18.57
N ARG A 165 -11.13 4.09 -19.10
CA ARG A 165 -12.35 4.89 -19.21
C ARG A 165 -12.82 5.31 -17.82
N CYS A 166 -13.13 6.58 -17.63
CA CYS A 166 -13.50 7.13 -16.32
C CYS A 166 -14.80 6.53 -15.75
N ASP A 167 -15.68 6.01 -16.62
CA ASP A 167 -16.93 5.33 -16.26
C ASP A 167 -16.77 3.80 -16.14
N ARG A 168 -15.53 3.29 -16.21
CA ARG A 168 -15.25 1.86 -16.13
C ARG A 168 -15.40 1.37 -14.70
N ALA A 169 -16.52 0.72 -14.41
CA ALA A 169 -16.67 -0.07 -13.19
C ALA A 169 -16.01 -1.45 -13.34
N MET A 170 -15.16 -1.82 -12.39
CA MET A 170 -14.69 -3.20 -12.18
C MET A 170 -14.48 -3.46 -10.70
N VAL A 171 -14.58 -4.73 -10.30
CA VAL A 171 -14.28 -5.15 -8.92
C VAL A 171 -12.91 -5.83 -8.92
N LEU A 172 -11.95 -5.24 -8.21
CA LEU A 172 -10.63 -5.81 -7.98
C LEU A 172 -10.55 -6.34 -6.54
N GLY A 173 -10.26 -7.63 -6.39
CA GLY A 173 -9.94 -8.26 -5.10
C GLY A 173 -8.46 -8.61 -4.98
N PHE A 174 -7.90 -8.46 -3.79
CA PHE A 174 -6.56 -8.93 -3.43
C PHE A 174 -6.69 -10.08 -2.45
N VAL A 175 -6.20 -11.27 -2.81
CA VAL A 175 -6.15 -12.41 -1.88
C VAL A 175 -4.83 -12.36 -1.12
N LEU A 176 -4.88 -11.91 0.12
CA LEU A 176 -3.72 -11.60 0.96
C LEU A 176 -3.61 -12.56 2.14
N GLY A 177 -2.38 -12.78 2.60
CA GLY A 177 -2.06 -13.68 3.71
C GLY A 177 -1.73 -15.09 3.24
N ALA A 178 -1.61 -16.03 4.18
CA ALA A 178 -1.25 -17.42 3.90
C ALA A 178 -1.93 -18.39 4.87
N GLY A 179 -2.17 -19.62 4.42
CA GLY A 179 -2.88 -20.64 5.20
C GLY A 179 -4.24 -20.10 5.68
N ASP A 180 -4.51 -20.23 6.98
CA ASP A 180 -5.79 -19.84 7.59
C ASP A 180 -6.01 -18.31 7.65
N SER A 181 -4.96 -17.50 7.44
CA SER A 181 -5.05 -16.04 7.38
C SER A 181 -5.38 -15.50 5.99
N ALA A 182 -5.47 -16.37 4.97
CA ALA A 182 -5.76 -15.95 3.61
C ALA A 182 -7.17 -15.35 3.51
N ARG A 183 -7.26 -14.09 3.07
CA ARG A 183 -8.52 -13.34 2.93
C ARG A 183 -8.49 -12.48 1.68
N GLU A 184 -9.66 -12.31 1.08
CA GLU A 184 -9.86 -11.43 -0.06
C GLU A 184 -10.31 -10.04 0.41
N TYR A 185 -9.65 -9.00 -0.08
CA TYR A 185 -9.96 -7.60 0.20
C TYR A 185 -10.27 -6.88 -1.12
N PHE A 186 -11.43 -6.26 -1.20
CA PHE A 186 -11.87 -5.57 -2.41
C PHE A 186 -11.45 -4.11 -2.39
N VAL A 187 -10.98 -3.64 -3.54
CA VAL A 187 -10.79 -2.22 -3.83
C VAL A 187 -12.08 -1.68 -4.42
N ASP A 188 -12.45 -0.48 -3.98
CA ASP A 188 -13.62 0.19 -4.53
C ASP A 188 -13.38 0.52 -6.01
N PRO A 189 -14.35 0.29 -6.91
CA PRO A 189 -14.21 0.61 -8.32
C PRO A 189 -13.76 2.06 -8.61
N ALA A 190 -14.16 3.03 -7.78
CA ALA A 190 -13.76 4.43 -7.94
C ALA A 190 -12.25 4.64 -7.82
N ASP A 191 -11.56 3.79 -7.05
CA ASP A 191 -10.12 3.89 -6.84
C ASP A 191 -9.31 3.28 -8.01
N LEU A 192 -9.99 2.63 -8.97
CA LEU A 192 -9.38 2.03 -10.15
C LEU A 192 -9.41 2.94 -11.38
N SER A 193 -10.33 3.90 -11.42
CA SER A 193 -10.42 4.96 -12.44
C SER A 193 -10.23 6.33 -11.79
N TRP A 194 -8.98 6.65 -11.46
CA TRP A 194 -8.61 7.82 -10.68
C TRP A 194 -8.68 9.11 -11.51
N ILE A 195 -9.66 9.97 -11.20
CA ILE A 195 -9.93 11.22 -11.93
C ILE A 195 -8.89 12.29 -11.56
N GLU A 196 -8.54 12.37 -10.29
CA GLU A 196 -7.65 13.37 -9.70
C GLU A 196 -6.21 13.18 -10.17
N GLY A 197 -5.83 11.96 -10.54
CA GLY A 197 -4.57 11.62 -11.21
C GLY A 197 -4.43 12.17 -12.63
N GLY A 198 -5.48 12.80 -13.16
CA GLY A 198 -5.49 13.44 -14.46
C GLY A 198 -6.53 12.84 -15.39
N ARG A 199 -7.27 13.73 -16.06
CA ARG A 199 -8.31 13.37 -17.02
C ARG A 199 -7.97 13.90 -18.41
N GLN A 200 -8.05 13.02 -19.41
CA GLN A 200 -7.92 13.37 -20.82
C GLN A 200 -9.16 12.92 -21.60
N GLY A 201 -10.15 13.80 -21.72
CA GLY A 201 -11.45 13.45 -22.31
C GLY A 201 -12.17 12.44 -21.41
N ASP A 202 -12.46 11.24 -21.93
CA ASP A 202 -13.12 10.16 -21.19
C ASP A 202 -12.12 9.18 -20.52
N TRP A 203 -10.84 9.54 -20.49
CA TRP A 203 -9.78 8.73 -19.92
C TRP A 203 -9.30 9.29 -18.59
N CYS A 204 -9.21 8.42 -17.60
CA CYS A 204 -8.73 8.68 -16.25
C CYS A 204 -7.47 7.85 -15.99
N MET A 205 -6.66 8.25 -15.01
CA MET A 205 -5.50 7.46 -14.61
C MET A 205 -5.96 6.10 -14.06
N GLY A 206 -5.32 5.02 -14.48
CA GLY A 206 -5.57 3.70 -13.89
C GLY A 206 -5.04 3.66 -12.46
N GLY A 207 -5.84 3.13 -11.53
CA GLY A 207 -5.45 2.95 -10.12
C GLY A 207 -4.31 1.96 -9.91
N VAL A 208 -4.04 1.13 -10.92
CA VAL A 208 -2.93 0.16 -10.97
C VAL A 208 -1.90 0.61 -12.00
N GLN A 209 -0.64 0.77 -11.59
CA GLN A 209 0.45 1.23 -12.44
C GLN A 209 1.69 0.34 -12.35
N ALA A 210 2.47 0.37 -13.42
CA ALA A 210 3.73 -0.36 -13.51
C ALA A 210 4.82 0.37 -12.72
N ASN A 211 5.59 -0.37 -11.93
CA ASN A 211 6.84 0.11 -11.35
C ASN A 211 7.81 -1.07 -11.15
N ASP A 212 8.75 -1.21 -12.09
CA ASP A 212 9.74 -2.30 -12.04
C ASP A 212 10.88 -2.06 -11.05
N ASP A 213 11.05 -0.82 -10.56
CA ASP A 213 12.03 -0.50 -9.51
C ASP A 213 11.57 -1.06 -8.15
N VAL A 214 10.29 -1.41 -8.01
CA VAL A 214 9.77 -2.07 -6.82
C VAL A 214 9.78 -3.58 -7.02
N ARG A 215 10.53 -4.28 -6.15
CA ARG A 215 10.64 -5.76 -6.16
C ARG A 215 9.47 -6.48 -5.50
N VAL A 216 8.46 -5.73 -5.10
CA VAL A 216 7.27 -6.14 -4.33
C VAL A 216 6.08 -5.33 -4.86
N ALA A 217 4.88 -5.89 -4.84
CA ALA A 217 3.70 -5.10 -5.15
C ALA A 217 3.50 -4.07 -4.02
N ARG A 218 3.30 -2.78 -4.31
CA ARG A 218 2.82 -1.83 -3.30
C ARG A 218 1.32 -1.78 -3.41
N ILE A 219 0.64 -2.31 -2.41
CA ILE A 219 -0.81 -2.26 -2.35
C ILE A 219 -1.16 -1.07 -1.50
N PHE A 220 -1.59 0.00 -2.17
CA PHE A 220 -2.64 0.89 -1.70
C PHE A 220 -3.20 1.63 -2.91
N ALA A 221 -4.52 1.64 -3.08
CA ALA A 221 -5.20 2.72 -3.77
C ALA A 221 -5.88 3.52 -2.66
N THR A 222 -5.38 4.71 -2.37
CA THR A 222 -6.18 5.68 -1.62
C THR A 222 -6.78 6.65 -2.62
N PRO A 223 -8.10 6.81 -2.63
CA PRO A 223 -8.71 7.95 -3.28
C PRO A 223 -8.38 9.19 -2.46
N THR A 224 -7.89 10.23 -3.13
CA THR A 224 -7.96 11.59 -2.59
C THR A 224 -9.40 12.06 -2.63
#